data_AF-A0A3D5PIJ9-F1
#
_entry.id   AF-A0A3D5PIJ9-F1
#
_cell.length_a   1.000
_cell.length_b   1.000
_cell.length_c   1.000
_cell.angle_alpha   90.00
_cell.angle_beta   90.00
_cell.angle_gamma   90.00
#
_symmetry.space_group_name_H-M   'P 1'
#
loop_
_entity.id
_entity.type
_entity.pdbx_description
1 polymer ?
#
loop_
_entity_poly.entity_id
_entity_poly.type
_entity_poly.pdbx_seq_one_letter_code
_entity_poly.pdbx_strand_id
1 'polypeptide(L)'
;MNNFSTLFEPNYTILTFLMIKTFFYIEVIGALALVRIFVAKGPSRIAALATVVIALIGIAAKYVPPIAGLNGTGIGRMASLILNQGIFNAGSGMALPVLVSLLFALTYRLQGRKWWGLDLLHLLCALGFFGLWAFTLL
;
A
#
# COMPACT_ATOMS: atom_id res chain seq x y z
N MET A 1 41.30 4.35 5.99
CA MET A 1 40.23 4.36 7.01
C MET A 1 39.22 3.30 6.60
N ASN A 2 38.87 2.41 7.52
CA ASN A 2 38.15 1.17 7.23
C ASN A 2 36.69 1.45 6.82
N ASN A 3 36.33 1.18 5.56
CA ASN A 3 34.96 1.27 5.02
C ASN A 3 33.99 0.20 5.58
N PHE A 4 34.34 -0.47 6.68
CA PHE A 4 33.51 -1.50 7.30
C PHE A 4 32.36 -0.91 8.13
N SER A 5 32.50 0.32 8.65
CA SER A 5 31.44 0.98 9.43
C SER A 5 30.22 1.34 8.57
N THR A 6 30.44 1.80 7.33
CA THR A 6 29.35 2.14 6.39
C THR A 6 28.64 0.92 5.79
N LEU A 7 29.24 -0.28 5.86
CA LEU A 7 28.62 -1.52 5.37
C LEU A 7 27.47 -2.02 6.28
N PHE A 8 27.51 -1.67 7.56
CA PHE A 8 26.52 -2.10 8.55
C PHE A 8 25.66 -0.95 9.07
N GLU A 9 25.89 0.28 8.60
CA GLU A 9 25.00 1.40 8.90
C GLU A 9 23.68 1.24 8.13
N PRO A 10 22.53 1.21 8.83
CA PRO A 10 21.25 1.09 8.17
C PRO A 10 21.02 2.32 7.29
N ASN A 11 20.75 2.10 6.01
CA ASN A 11 20.30 3.15 5.13
C ASN A 11 18.91 3.62 5.60
N TYR A 12 18.87 4.77 6.27
CA TYR A 12 17.64 5.34 6.85
C TYR A 12 16.54 5.56 5.81
N THR A 13 16.89 5.81 4.56
CA THR A 13 15.94 5.95 3.45
C THR A 13 15.22 4.63 3.17
N ILE A 14 15.97 3.53 3.08
CA ILE A 14 15.41 2.19 2.85
C ILE A 14 14.55 1.79 4.06
N LEU A 15 15.03 2.05 5.28
CA LEU A 15 14.27 1.74 6.50
C LEU A 15 12.95 2.52 6.56
N THR A 16 12.98 3.81 6.21
CA THR A 16 11.79 4.67 6.15
C THR A 16 10.82 4.16 5.08
N PHE A 17 11.32 3.81 3.89
CA PHE A 17 10.51 3.24 2.83
C PHE A 17 9.83 1.95 3.26
N LEU A 18 10.58 1.02 3.87
CA LEU A 18 10.03 -0.24 4.37
C LEU A 18 9.00 -0.03 5.48
N MET A 19 9.21 0.94 6.38
CA MET A 19 8.24 1.31 7.41
C MET A 19 6.94 1.82 6.76
N ILE A 20 7.01 2.75 5.82
CA ILE A 20 5.84 3.32 5.14
C ILE A 20 5.11 2.24 4.33
N LYS A 21 5.86 1.48 3.51
CA LYS A 21 5.33 0.40 2.68
C LYS A 21 4.61 -0.65 3.51
N THR A 22 5.23 -1.09 4.60
CA THR A 22 4.68 -2.16 5.41
C THR A 22 3.52 -1.66 6.25
N PHE A 23 3.61 -0.49 6.91
CA PHE A 23 2.70 -0.10 7.99
C PHE A 23 1.72 1.03 7.73
N PHE A 24 1.97 1.86 6.75
CA PHE A 24 1.22 3.11 6.62
C PHE A 24 0.48 3.22 5.29
N TYR A 25 1.09 2.81 4.19
CA TYR A 25 0.58 3.18 2.88
C TYR A 25 -0.81 2.60 2.60
N ILE A 26 -0.99 1.29 2.75
CA ILE A 26 -2.26 0.62 2.46
C ILE A 26 -3.34 1.06 3.46
N GLU A 27 -2.99 1.23 4.72
CA GLU A 27 -3.86 1.69 5.80
C GLU A 27 -4.37 3.11 5.52
N VAL A 28 -3.50 4.02 5.08
CA VAL A 28 -3.88 5.40 4.71
C VAL A 28 -4.81 5.39 3.50
N ILE A 29 -4.46 4.67 2.42
CA ILE A 29 -5.35 4.64 1.24
C ILE A 29 -6.68 3.95 1.56
N GLY A 30 -6.67 2.90 2.37
CA GLY A 30 -7.87 2.23 2.87
C GLY A 30 -8.77 3.17 3.68
N ALA A 31 -8.20 4.01 4.55
CA ALA A 31 -8.95 5.02 5.29
C ALA A 31 -9.58 6.07 4.37
N LEU A 32 -8.84 6.56 3.36
CA LEU A 32 -9.38 7.50 2.36
C LEU A 32 -10.52 6.88 1.55
N ALA A 33 -10.36 5.62 1.16
CA ALA A 33 -11.39 4.85 0.47
C ALA A 33 -12.64 4.70 1.34
N LEU A 34 -12.47 4.41 2.62
CA LEU A 34 -13.57 4.30 3.58
C LEU A 34 -14.32 5.63 3.72
N VAL A 35 -13.61 6.74 3.88
CA VAL A 35 -14.22 8.08 3.91
C VAL A 35 -15.01 8.35 2.62
N ARG A 36 -14.45 7.98 1.46
CA ARG A 36 -15.13 8.16 0.17
C ARG A 36 -16.41 7.32 0.05
N ILE A 37 -16.50 6.14 0.66
CA ILE A 37 -17.71 5.31 0.67
C ILE A 37 -18.89 6.05 1.34
N PHE A 38 -18.63 6.85 2.37
CA PHE A 38 -19.66 7.59 3.10
C PHE A 38 -20.03 8.92 2.41
N VAL A 39 -19.08 9.56 1.72
CA VAL A 39 -19.28 10.89 1.12
C VAL A 39 -19.76 10.82 -0.34
N ALA A 40 -19.32 9.83 -1.12
CA ALA A 40 -19.63 9.71 -2.54
C ALA A 40 -20.93 8.94 -2.80
N LYS A 41 -21.53 9.15 -3.97
CA LYS A 41 -22.71 8.41 -4.47
C LYS A 41 -22.41 7.77 -5.83
N GLY A 42 -23.14 6.72 -6.18
CA GLY A 42 -23.06 6.09 -7.51
C GLY A 42 -21.77 5.27 -7.74
N PRO A 43 -21.22 5.24 -8.97
CA PRO A 43 -20.14 4.34 -9.35
C PRO A 43 -18.82 4.63 -8.60
N SER A 44 -18.56 5.88 -8.20
CA SER A 44 -17.39 6.22 -7.37
C SER A 44 -17.39 5.48 -6.02
N ARG A 45 -18.57 5.20 -5.45
CA ARG A 45 -18.72 4.43 -4.19
C ARG A 45 -18.34 2.96 -4.37
N ILE A 46 -18.67 2.36 -5.52
CA ILE A 46 -18.35 0.95 -5.80
C ILE A 46 -16.84 0.77 -5.96
N ALA A 47 -16.18 1.68 -6.69
CA ALA A 47 -14.72 1.66 -6.82
C ALA A 47 -14.01 1.92 -5.47
N ALA A 48 -14.56 2.81 -4.62
CA ALA A 48 -14.05 3.00 -3.26
C ALA A 48 -14.24 1.73 -2.40
N LEU A 49 -15.37 1.03 -2.54
CA LEU A 49 -15.61 -0.24 -1.86
C LEU A 49 -14.64 -1.33 -2.31
N ALA A 50 -14.38 -1.44 -3.61
CA ALA A 50 -13.36 -2.35 -4.13
C ALA A 50 -11.98 -2.03 -3.54
N THR A 51 -11.62 -0.75 -3.48
CA THR A 51 -10.37 -0.30 -2.84
C THR A 51 -10.30 -0.72 -1.37
N VAL A 52 -11.36 -0.51 -0.59
CA VAL A 52 -11.42 -0.93 0.82
C VAL A 52 -11.28 -2.44 0.96
N VAL A 53 -11.98 -3.23 0.14
CA VAL A 53 -11.88 -4.70 0.20
C VAL A 53 -10.45 -5.18 -0.05
N ILE A 54 -9.79 -4.67 -1.09
CA ILE A 54 -8.40 -5.05 -1.39
C ILE A 54 -7.45 -4.56 -0.29
N ALA A 55 -7.65 -3.36 0.25
CA ALA A 55 -6.85 -2.86 1.37
C ALA A 55 -7.03 -3.75 2.62
N LEU A 56 -8.25 -4.16 2.94
CA LEU A 56 -8.54 -5.07 4.06
C LEU A 56 -7.91 -6.44 3.87
N ILE A 57 -7.93 -7.00 2.65
CA ILE A 57 -7.22 -8.26 2.34
C ILE A 57 -5.71 -8.09 2.59
N GLY A 58 -5.12 -6.98 2.16
CA GLY A 58 -3.72 -6.65 2.40
C GLY A 58 -3.36 -6.55 3.88
N ILE A 59 -4.17 -5.78 4.62
CA ILE A 59 -4.03 -5.60 6.07
C ILE A 59 -4.19 -6.95 6.79
N ALA A 60 -5.19 -7.76 6.41
CA ALA A 60 -5.40 -9.08 6.99
C ALA A 60 -4.22 -10.02 6.71
N ALA A 61 -3.72 -10.06 5.47
CA ALA A 61 -2.56 -10.87 5.11
C ALA A 61 -1.31 -10.48 5.93
N LYS A 62 -1.18 -9.20 6.29
CA LYS A 62 -0.06 -8.70 7.08
C LYS A 62 -0.17 -9.03 8.57
N TYR A 63 -1.34 -8.82 9.18
CA TYR A 63 -1.48 -8.89 10.64
C TYR A 63 -2.05 -10.22 11.14
N VAL A 64 -2.91 -10.90 10.38
CA VAL A 64 -3.59 -12.12 10.84
C VAL A 64 -2.62 -13.29 11.05
N PRO A 65 -1.72 -13.64 10.11
CA PRO A 65 -0.86 -14.81 10.31
C PRO A 65 0.08 -14.69 11.52
N PRO A 66 0.74 -13.53 11.78
CA PRO A 66 1.56 -13.36 12.97
C PRO A 66 0.76 -13.44 14.28
N ILE A 67 -0.41 -12.80 14.34
CA ILE A 67 -1.23 -12.76 15.56
C ILE A 67 -1.83 -14.12 15.88
N ALA A 68 -2.24 -14.88 14.86
CA ALA A 68 -2.84 -16.19 15.02
C ALA A 68 -1.82 -17.34 15.10
N GLY A 69 -0.52 -17.04 15.09
CA GLY A 69 0.54 -18.07 15.12
C GLY A 69 0.57 -18.96 13.87
N LEU A 70 0.05 -18.48 12.74
CA LEU A 70 -0.07 -19.24 11.49
C LEU A 70 1.19 -19.16 10.60
N ASN A 71 2.27 -18.61 11.13
CA ASN A 71 3.56 -18.50 10.44
C ASN A 71 4.07 -19.91 10.10
N GLY A 72 4.42 -20.14 8.83
CA GLY A 72 4.87 -21.46 8.34
C GLY A 72 3.76 -22.43 7.91
N THR A 73 2.48 -22.08 8.14
CA THR A 73 1.35 -22.86 7.61
C THR A 73 1.05 -22.49 6.16
N GLY A 74 0.22 -23.30 5.47
CA GLY A 74 -0.27 -22.98 4.12
C GLY A 74 -0.95 -21.61 4.03
N ILE A 75 -1.68 -21.20 5.07
CA ILE A 75 -2.33 -19.88 5.17
C ILE A 75 -1.29 -18.76 5.26
N GLY A 76 -0.26 -18.93 6.11
CA GLY A 76 0.85 -17.98 6.20
C GLY A 76 1.62 -17.85 4.89
N ARG A 77 1.79 -18.95 4.15
CA ARG A 77 2.42 -18.93 2.81
C ARG A 77 1.55 -18.17 1.80
N MET A 78 0.24 -18.38 1.79
CA MET A 78 -0.67 -17.61 0.92
C MET A 78 -0.67 -16.12 1.25
N ALA A 79 -0.67 -15.75 2.53
CA ALA A 79 -0.59 -14.36 2.96
C ALA A 79 0.74 -13.72 2.51
N SER A 80 1.85 -14.44 2.64
CA SER A 80 3.15 -14.00 2.11
C SER A 80 3.12 -13.82 0.60
N LEU A 81 2.43 -14.69 -0.14
CA LEU A 81 2.24 -14.50 -1.58
C LEU A 81 1.44 -13.21 -1.86
N ILE A 82 0.34 -12.93 -1.16
CA ILE A 82 -0.43 -11.68 -1.38
C ILE A 82 0.45 -10.43 -1.17
N LEU A 83 1.31 -10.44 -0.15
CA LEU A 83 2.18 -9.31 0.17
C LEU A 83 3.41 -9.22 -0.73
N ASN A 84 3.94 -10.36 -1.19
CA ASN A 84 5.19 -10.44 -1.94
C ASN A 84 5.02 -10.75 -3.43
N GLN A 85 3.78 -10.91 -3.93
CA GLN A 85 3.48 -11.10 -5.35
C GLN A 85 3.84 -9.83 -6.11
N GLY A 86 5.09 -9.72 -6.55
CA GLY A 86 5.53 -8.80 -7.58
C GLY A 86 5.57 -9.53 -8.93
N ILE A 87 4.94 -8.96 -9.95
CA ILE A 87 4.98 -9.45 -11.35
C ILE A 87 6.41 -9.38 -11.93
N PHE A 88 7.31 -8.67 -11.26
CA PHE A 88 8.72 -8.60 -11.60
C PHE A 88 9.53 -9.17 -10.44
N ASN A 89 10.52 -10.02 -10.73
CA ASN A 89 11.54 -10.43 -9.76
C ASN A 89 12.34 -9.25 -9.16
N ALA A 90 12.12 -8.02 -9.66
CA ALA A 90 12.62 -6.75 -9.13
C ALA A 90 11.60 -5.99 -8.24
N GLY A 91 10.32 -6.37 -8.25
CA GLY A 91 9.22 -5.62 -7.64
C GLY A 91 8.98 -6.01 -6.19
N SER A 92 9.97 -5.79 -5.31
CA SER A 92 9.96 -5.92 -3.84
C SER A 92 8.57 -5.75 -3.16
N GLY A 93 7.64 -6.71 -3.27
CA GLY A 93 6.28 -6.62 -2.71
C GLY A 93 5.48 -5.35 -3.04
N MET A 94 5.63 -4.77 -4.24
CA MET A 94 5.03 -3.48 -4.60
C MET A 94 3.68 -3.56 -5.31
N ALA A 95 3.25 -4.75 -5.75
CA ALA A 95 2.02 -4.88 -6.53
C ALA A 95 0.78 -4.46 -5.74
N LEU A 96 0.72 -4.79 -4.45
CA LEU A 96 -0.42 -4.49 -3.60
C LEU A 96 -0.57 -2.96 -3.34
N PRO A 97 0.48 -2.22 -2.91
CA PRO A 97 0.44 -0.75 -2.86
C PRO A 97 0.02 -0.10 -4.19
N VAL A 98 0.56 -0.58 -5.31
CA VAL A 98 0.22 -0.08 -6.65
C VAL A 98 -1.25 -0.35 -6.98
N LEU A 99 -1.73 -1.57 -6.77
CA LEU A 99 -3.11 -1.96 -7.06
C LEU A 99 -4.11 -1.13 -6.24
N VAL A 100 -3.89 -1.00 -4.94
CA VAL A 100 -4.77 -0.23 -4.04
C VAL A 100 -4.81 1.24 -4.47
N SER A 101 -3.64 1.82 -4.80
CA SER A 101 -3.55 3.21 -5.26
C SER A 101 -4.23 3.41 -6.62
N LEU A 102 -4.07 2.49 -7.56
CA LEU A 102 -4.73 2.55 -8.86
C LEU A 102 -6.25 2.43 -8.73
N LEU A 103 -6.74 1.49 -7.93
CA LEU A 103 -8.18 1.33 -7.67
C LEU A 103 -8.78 2.59 -7.05
N PHE A 104 -8.08 3.21 -6.10
CA PHE A 104 -8.53 4.47 -5.53
C PHE A 104 -8.46 5.60 -6.57
N ALA A 105 -7.40 5.68 -7.38
CA ALA A 105 -7.28 6.69 -8.44
C ALA A 105 -8.39 6.56 -9.50
N LEU A 106 -8.90 5.36 -9.79
CA LEU A 106 -10.04 5.18 -10.70
C LEU A 106 -11.30 5.90 -10.19
N THR A 107 -11.45 6.06 -8.87
CA THR A 107 -12.58 6.80 -8.29
C THR A 107 -12.63 8.27 -8.73
N TYR A 108 -11.51 8.84 -9.21
CA TYR A 108 -11.41 10.19 -9.75
C TYR A 108 -12.16 10.36 -11.08
N ARG A 109 -12.11 9.33 -11.94
CA ARG A 109 -12.71 9.37 -13.29
C ARG A 109 -14.21 9.04 -13.28
N LEU A 110 -14.73 8.52 -12.17
CA LEU A 110 -16.12 8.09 -12.04
C LEU A 110 -17.04 9.21 -11.58
N GLN A 111 -18.27 9.21 -12.09
CA GLN A 111 -19.32 10.16 -11.72
C GLN A 111 -19.72 10.02 -10.24
N GLY A 112 -20.15 11.13 -9.62
CA GLY A 112 -20.55 11.17 -8.21
C GLY A 112 -19.42 11.53 -7.23
N ARG A 113 -18.29 12.01 -7.74
CA ARG A 113 -17.17 12.55 -6.95
C ARG A 113 -17.61 13.78 -6.16
N LYS A 114 -17.63 13.62 -4.83
CA LYS A 114 -17.72 14.73 -3.87
C LYS A 114 -16.40 14.78 -3.09
N TRP A 115 -15.90 15.99 -2.83
CA TRP A 115 -14.65 16.30 -2.14
C TRP A 115 -13.34 16.00 -2.90
N TRP A 116 -12.85 17.01 -3.63
CA TRP A 116 -11.55 16.99 -4.30
C TRP A 116 -10.35 16.83 -3.35
N GLY A 117 -10.51 17.18 -2.07
CA GLY A 117 -9.45 17.06 -1.07
C GLY A 117 -8.97 15.61 -0.86
N LEU A 118 -9.86 14.62 -1.00
CA LEU A 118 -9.48 13.20 -0.91
C LEU A 118 -8.59 12.78 -2.08
N ASP A 119 -8.87 13.30 -3.27
CA ASP A 119 -8.06 13.01 -4.46
C ASP A 119 -6.68 13.67 -4.36
N LEU A 120 -6.63 14.93 -3.87
CA LEU A 120 -5.37 15.64 -3.63
C LEU A 120 -4.53 14.91 -2.58
N LEU A 121 -5.14 14.51 -1.46
CA LEU A 121 -4.42 13.83 -0.38
C LEU A 121 -3.89 12.46 -0.86
N HIS A 122 -4.68 11.70 -1.62
CA HIS A 122 -4.18 10.49 -2.27
C HIS A 122 -3.01 10.77 -3.22
N LEU A 123 -3.10 11.83 -4.03
CA LEU A 123 -2.03 12.21 -4.95
C LEU A 123 -0.74 12.57 -4.21
N LEU A 124 -0.82 13.32 -3.11
CA LEU A 124 0.34 13.62 -2.26
C LEU A 124 0.93 12.36 -1.63
N CYS A 125 0.09 11.46 -1.10
CA CYS A 125 0.55 10.17 -0.57
C CYS A 125 1.23 9.31 -1.65
N ALA A 126 0.64 9.23 -2.84
CA ALA A 126 1.17 8.47 -3.95
C ALA A 126 2.51 9.05 -4.43
N LEU A 127 2.62 10.37 -4.61
CA LEU A 127 3.86 11.02 -5.00
C LEU A 127 4.96 10.83 -3.95
N GLY A 128 4.66 10.99 -2.66
CA GLY A 128 5.62 10.76 -1.59
C GLY A 128 6.11 9.32 -1.55
N PHE A 129 5.18 8.36 -1.62
CA PHE A 129 5.51 6.94 -1.55
C PHE A 129 6.25 6.43 -2.78
N PHE A 130 5.76 6.73 -3.99
CA PHE A 130 6.39 6.29 -5.23
C PHE A 130 7.67 7.08 -5.54
N GLY A 131 7.76 8.34 -5.12
CA GLY A 131 9.00 9.12 -5.17
C GLY A 131 10.08 8.52 -4.27
N LEU A 132 9.71 8.14 -3.04
CA LEU A 132 10.62 7.44 -2.13
C LEU A 132 11.05 6.08 -2.71
N TRP A 133 10.12 5.32 -3.31
CA TRP A 133 10.44 4.06 -3.97
C TRP A 133 11.42 4.25 -5.12
N ALA A 134 11.18 5.22 -6.02
CA ALA A 134 12.09 5.52 -7.12
C ALA A 134 13.49 5.89 -6.61
N PHE A 135 13.56 6.65 -5.51
CA PHE A 135 14.84 7.01 -4.89
C PHE A 135 15.56 5.81 -4.27
N THR A 136 14.85 4.78 -3.78
CA THR A 136 15.50 3.53 -3.33
C THR A 136 16.05 2.66 -4.45
N LEU A 137 15.69 2.94 -5.70
CA LEU A 137 16.19 2.22 -6.89
C LEU A 137 17.41 2.90 -7.53
N LEU A 138 17.71 4.14 -7.14
CA LEU A 138 18.89 4.91 -7.57
C LEU A 138 20.10 4.58 -6.68
#